data_AF-A0A7X7J174-F1
#
_entry.id   AF-A0A7X7J174-F1
#
_cell.length_a   1.000
_cell.length_b   1.000
_cell.length_c   1.000
_cell.angle_alpha   90.00
_cell.angle_beta   90.00
_cell.angle_gamma   90.00
#
_symmetry.space_group_name_H-M   'P 1'
#
loop_
_entity.id
_entity.type
_entity.pdbx_description
1 polymer ?
#
loop_
_entity_poly.entity_id
_entity_poly.type
_entity_poly.pdbx_seq_one_letter_code
_entity_poly.pdbx_strand_id
1 'polypeptide(L)'
;LTQPLMYKSIGKHPGTRKLYADKLVAQGVLQPDEPEQMVKNYRQILDDGQRTIEPVLTDYKNKYATDWTPFLSAKWTDQADTAVPMAELQRIGERITTVPEGFTVHPLVNRLLNDRRAMIRGEARVDWGMGEHLAFATLVASGYKIRLTGQDSGRGTFTHRHAVLHDQNRERWDDGTYIPLQNVSENQASFTVIDSVLSEEAVLGFEYGYASAEPNTLTIWEAQFGDFVNGAQVVIDQFITSGEAKWGRHCGLTMMLPHGYEGQGPEHSSARIERFLQLCADNNIQAVQPTNGAQIFHLLRRQMIRQFRKPLVIFTPKSLLRNKDATSPLEDLATGQFLPVIGEADASLDPAAVTRVIVCSGKVYYDLVNARKEAGRNDVAIIRVEQLYPFAHKSFQAEFSKYPNAKEVVWTQDEHQNQGPWFYIQHHLYENMSDGQKLGYAGRAASASPAVGYLAKHIEQQRALLEAALAPKFKGFMLTK
;
A
#
# COMPACT_ATOMS: atom_id res chain seq x y z
N LEU A 1 -2.87 46.96 9.60
CA LEU A 1 -3.30 46.64 10.98
C LEU A 1 -2.16 46.15 11.86
N THR A 2 -1.32 45.22 11.41
CA THR A 2 -0.30 44.57 12.25
C THR A 2 1.13 45.08 12.04
N GLN A 3 1.47 45.69 10.89
CA GLN A 3 2.81 46.27 10.64
C GLN A 3 2.77 47.72 10.11
N PRO A 4 2.23 48.69 10.87
CA PRO A 4 2.01 50.05 10.39
C PRO A 4 3.31 50.79 9.99
N LEU A 5 4.43 50.57 10.69
CA LEU A 5 5.71 51.20 10.35
C LEU A 5 6.29 50.66 9.03
N MET A 6 6.25 49.34 8.83
CA MET A 6 6.68 48.70 7.59
C MET A 6 5.86 49.22 6.40
N TYR A 7 4.53 49.25 6.53
CA TYR A 7 3.67 49.75 5.47
C TYR A 7 3.78 51.26 5.25
N LYS A 8 4.13 52.05 6.28
CA LYS A 8 4.46 53.48 6.12
C LYS A 8 5.74 53.67 5.30
N SER A 9 6.74 52.81 5.46
CA SER A 9 7.94 52.81 4.61
C SER A 9 7.65 52.32 3.20
N ILE A 10 6.87 51.24 3.04
CA ILE A 10 6.44 50.73 1.74
C ILE A 10 5.66 51.80 0.97
N GLY A 11 4.73 52.51 1.61
CA GLY A 11 3.92 53.56 0.97
C GLY A 11 4.72 54.77 0.50
N LYS A 12 5.94 54.98 1.03
CA LYS A 12 6.88 56.01 0.56
C LYS A 12 7.83 55.51 -0.53
N HIS A 13 7.95 54.19 -0.70
CA HIS A 13 8.90 53.60 -1.61
C HIS A 13 8.31 53.55 -3.04
N PRO A 14 8.98 54.12 -4.07
CA PRO A 14 8.43 54.25 -5.43
C PRO A 14 8.26 52.90 -6.17
N GLY A 15 8.79 51.82 -5.61
CA GLY A 15 8.72 50.45 -6.15
C GLY A 15 9.95 50.08 -6.99
N THR A 16 10.24 48.79 -7.07
CA THR A 16 11.46 48.27 -7.73
C THR A 16 11.49 48.59 -9.23
N ARG A 17 10.35 48.43 -9.92
CA ARG A 17 10.22 48.78 -11.35
C ARG A 17 10.58 50.24 -11.62
N LYS A 18 10.00 51.19 -10.85
CA LYS A 18 10.25 52.62 -11.05
C LYS A 18 11.70 52.98 -10.73
N LEU A 19 12.26 52.49 -9.63
CA LEU A 19 13.68 52.74 -9.30
C LEU A 19 14.63 52.28 -10.40
N TYR A 20 14.38 51.08 -10.96
CA TYR A 20 15.24 50.57 -12.03
C TYR A 20 15.04 51.35 -13.33
N ALA A 21 13.80 51.69 -13.69
CA ALA A 21 13.51 52.56 -14.83
C ALA A 21 14.18 53.94 -14.70
N ASP A 22 14.00 54.62 -13.57
CA ASP A 22 14.59 55.93 -13.29
C ASP A 22 16.14 55.86 -13.37
N LYS A 23 16.74 54.75 -12.91
CA LYS A 23 18.19 54.51 -13.06
C LYS A 23 18.60 54.33 -14.53
N LEU A 24 17.86 53.56 -15.32
CA LEU A 24 18.16 53.35 -16.74
C LEU A 24 18.00 54.65 -17.54
N VAL A 25 17.00 55.46 -17.21
CA VAL A 25 16.83 56.80 -17.76
C VAL A 25 18.01 57.70 -17.37
N ALA A 26 18.41 57.70 -16.09
CA ALA A 26 19.57 58.47 -15.63
C ALA A 26 20.90 58.03 -16.28
N GLN A 27 21.00 56.76 -16.69
CA GLN A 27 22.15 56.21 -17.42
C GLN A 27 22.05 56.41 -18.94
N GLY A 28 20.97 57.01 -19.44
CA GLY A 28 20.73 57.22 -20.87
C GLY A 28 20.44 55.94 -21.66
N VAL A 29 20.11 54.84 -20.98
CA VAL A 29 19.76 53.55 -21.62
C VAL A 29 18.32 53.57 -22.15
N LEU A 30 17.42 54.26 -21.44
CA LEU A 30 16.02 54.47 -21.84
C LEU A 30 15.72 55.96 -21.95
N GLN A 31 14.75 56.31 -22.80
CA GLN A 31 14.23 57.68 -22.85
C GLN A 31 13.30 57.98 -21.66
N PRO A 32 13.12 59.25 -21.26
CA PRO A 32 12.36 59.61 -20.06
C PRO A 32 10.89 59.15 -20.02
N ASP A 33 10.24 58.97 -21.16
CA ASP A 33 8.83 58.55 -21.30
C ASP A 33 8.65 57.06 -21.62
N GLU A 34 9.74 56.41 -22.03
CA GLU A 34 9.77 55.03 -22.47
C GLU A 34 9.30 54.05 -21.36
N PRO A 35 9.68 54.19 -20.07
CA PRO A 35 9.19 53.31 -19.01
C PRO A 35 7.66 53.35 -18.84
N GLU A 36 7.05 54.54 -18.89
CA GLU A 36 5.61 54.72 -18.78
C GLU A 36 4.89 54.17 -20.01
N GLN A 37 5.50 54.31 -21.20
CA GLN A 37 4.96 53.72 -22.42
C GLN A 37 4.99 52.19 -22.38
N MET A 38 6.07 51.58 -21.84
CA MET A 38 6.12 50.13 -21.61
C MET A 38 5.00 49.65 -20.68
N VAL A 39 4.69 50.41 -19.61
CA VAL A 39 3.57 50.09 -18.70
C VAL A 39 2.22 50.18 -19.43
N LYS A 40 1.99 51.23 -20.21
CA LYS A 40 0.75 51.39 -21.00
C LYS A 40 0.58 50.28 -22.01
N ASN A 41 1.64 49.95 -22.74
CA ASN A 41 1.63 48.89 -23.74
C ASN A 41 1.31 47.54 -23.08
N TYR A 42 1.97 47.21 -21.97
CA TYR A 42 1.70 45.94 -21.27
C TYR A 42 0.27 45.85 -20.74
N ARG A 43 -0.27 46.95 -20.20
CA ARG A 43 -1.66 47.02 -19.76
C ARG A 43 -2.63 46.81 -20.93
N GLN A 44 -2.39 47.44 -22.06
CA GLN A 44 -3.22 47.26 -23.26
C GLN A 44 -3.23 45.79 -23.71
N ILE A 45 -2.08 45.11 -23.68
CA ILE A 45 -2.01 43.67 -24.02
C ILE A 45 -2.88 42.83 -23.07
N LEU A 46 -2.88 43.14 -21.76
CA LEU A 46 -3.76 42.48 -20.79
C LEU A 46 -5.25 42.79 -21.02
N ASP A 47 -5.57 44.06 -21.30
CA ASP A 47 -6.94 44.52 -21.54
C ASP A 47 -7.52 43.91 -22.83
N ASP A 48 -6.68 43.71 -23.85
CA ASP A 48 -7.04 43.05 -25.11
C ASP A 48 -7.11 41.51 -24.98
N GLY A 49 -6.79 40.96 -23.81
CA GLY A 49 -6.75 39.52 -23.58
C GLY A 49 -5.65 38.80 -24.39
N GLN A 50 -4.68 39.54 -24.90
CA GLN A 50 -3.56 38.98 -25.65
C GLN A 50 -2.56 38.33 -24.69
N ARG A 51 -2.02 37.16 -25.07
CA ARG A 51 -0.96 36.51 -24.28
C ARG A 51 0.31 37.35 -24.42
N THR A 52 0.77 37.95 -23.32
CA THR A 52 1.88 38.93 -23.35
C THR A 52 3.21 38.32 -23.80
N ILE A 53 3.40 37.02 -23.60
CA ILE A 53 4.52 36.20 -24.09
C ILE A 53 3.97 34.76 -24.11
N GLU A 54 4.17 34.00 -25.19
CA GLU A 54 4.17 32.53 -25.10
C GLU A 54 5.62 32.06 -24.92
N PRO A 55 6.10 31.89 -23.67
CA PRO A 55 7.41 31.26 -23.44
C PRO A 55 7.35 29.75 -23.67
N VAL A 56 6.17 29.19 -23.96
CA VAL A 56 6.01 27.79 -24.31
C VAL A 56 6.55 27.63 -25.72
N LEU A 57 7.73 27.03 -25.83
CA LEU A 57 8.11 26.33 -27.06
C LEU A 57 7.05 25.25 -27.26
N THR A 58 5.99 25.55 -28.02
CA THR A 58 4.84 24.64 -28.23
C THR A 58 5.26 23.29 -28.81
N ASP A 59 6.44 23.25 -29.43
CA ASP A 59 7.02 22.06 -30.04
C ASP A 59 8.17 21.43 -29.23
N TYR A 60 8.51 21.96 -28.04
CA TYR A 60 9.54 21.37 -27.19
C TYR A 60 8.94 20.24 -26.34
N LYS A 61 9.07 19.01 -26.83
CA LYS A 61 8.96 17.82 -25.99
C LYS A 61 10.30 17.56 -25.32
N ASN A 62 10.36 17.69 -23.99
CA ASN A 62 11.53 17.26 -23.23
C ASN A 62 11.83 15.79 -23.59
N LYS A 63 13.08 15.48 -23.94
CA LYS A 63 13.52 14.09 -24.21
C LYS A 63 13.28 13.12 -23.05
N TYR A 64 13.10 13.65 -21.84
CA TYR A 64 12.77 12.92 -20.61
C TYR A 64 11.30 13.11 -20.19
N ALA A 65 10.44 13.66 -21.06
CA ALA A 65 9.02 13.77 -20.78
C ALA A 65 8.43 12.36 -20.72
N THR A 66 7.88 12.01 -19.57
CA THR A 66 7.26 10.71 -19.36
C THR A 66 5.87 10.69 -19.97
N ASP A 67 5.59 9.69 -20.81
CA ASP A 67 4.30 9.56 -21.48
C ASP A 67 3.26 8.94 -20.54
N TRP A 68 2.29 9.77 -20.14
CA TRP A 68 1.15 9.35 -19.33
C TRP A 68 -0.07 8.95 -20.16
N THR A 69 -0.05 9.19 -21.48
CA THR A 69 -1.18 8.94 -22.40
C THR A 69 -1.82 7.56 -22.24
N PRO A 70 -1.05 6.45 -22.08
CA PRO A 70 -1.63 5.11 -21.88
C PRO A 70 -2.52 4.98 -20.64
N PHE A 71 -2.34 5.86 -19.64
CA PHE A 71 -2.96 5.75 -18.32
C PHE A 71 -4.16 6.69 -18.12
N LEU A 72 -4.27 7.77 -18.89
CA LEU A 72 -5.23 8.86 -18.64
C LEU A 72 -6.70 8.46 -18.87
N SER A 73 -6.96 7.53 -19.80
CA SER A 73 -8.32 7.14 -20.19
C SER A 73 -8.79 5.82 -19.59
N ALA A 74 -7.91 5.12 -18.85
CA ALA A 74 -8.24 3.82 -18.30
C ALA A 74 -9.22 3.94 -17.12
N LYS A 75 -10.25 3.10 -17.14
CA LYS A 75 -11.21 3.01 -16.04
C LYS A 75 -10.70 2.07 -14.95
N TRP A 76 -11.14 2.31 -13.73
CA TRP A 76 -10.90 1.41 -12.61
C TRP A 76 -11.40 -0.02 -12.92
N THR A 77 -10.59 -1.02 -12.57
CA THR A 77 -10.96 -2.44 -12.62
C THR A 77 -10.15 -3.22 -11.59
N ASP A 78 -10.78 -4.25 -11.01
CA ASP A 78 -10.12 -5.22 -10.15
C ASP A 78 -9.32 -6.27 -10.96
N GLN A 79 -9.63 -6.43 -12.24
CA GLN A 79 -9.04 -7.47 -13.10
C GLN A 79 -7.64 -7.08 -13.57
N ALA A 80 -6.72 -8.04 -13.51
CA ALA A 80 -5.40 -7.99 -14.13
C ALA A 80 -4.87 -9.41 -14.32
N ASP A 81 -4.33 -9.70 -15.50
CA ASP A 81 -3.61 -10.95 -15.74
C ASP A 81 -2.23 -10.87 -15.08
N THR A 82 -2.15 -11.42 -13.88
CA THR A 82 -0.96 -11.33 -13.00
C THR A 82 -0.27 -12.66 -12.84
N ALA A 83 -0.81 -13.74 -13.42
CA ALA A 83 -0.19 -15.05 -13.42
C ALA A 83 1.15 -15.03 -14.17
N VAL A 84 2.04 -15.95 -13.82
CA VAL A 84 3.33 -16.13 -14.50
C VAL A 84 3.54 -17.63 -14.76
N PRO A 85 3.91 -18.05 -15.98
CA PRO A 85 4.11 -19.47 -16.27
C PRO A 85 5.03 -20.16 -15.24
N MET A 86 4.68 -21.38 -14.81
CA MET A 86 5.41 -22.13 -13.79
C MET A 86 6.92 -22.24 -14.10
N ALA A 87 7.27 -22.54 -15.35
CA ALA A 87 8.67 -22.64 -15.77
C ALA A 87 9.45 -21.32 -15.58
N GLU A 88 8.77 -20.17 -15.76
CA GLU A 88 9.37 -18.86 -15.57
C GLU A 88 9.52 -18.51 -14.10
N LEU A 89 8.52 -18.84 -13.26
CA LEU A 89 8.62 -18.73 -11.80
C LEU A 89 9.81 -19.55 -11.26
N GLN A 90 10.00 -20.77 -11.79
CA GLN A 90 11.12 -21.63 -11.42
C GLN A 90 12.47 -21.07 -11.85
N ARG A 91 12.59 -20.65 -13.12
CA ARG A 91 13.81 -20.06 -13.66
C ARG A 91 14.23 -18.81 -12.88
N ILE A 92 13.30 -17.89 -12.64
CA ILE A 92 13.55 -16.66 -11.89
C ILE A 92 13.83 -16.97 -10.42
N GLY A 93 13.06 -17.88 -9.80
CA GLY A 93 13.21 -18.26 -8.40
C GLY A 93 14.59 -18.85 -8.08
N GLU A 94 15.13 -19.73 -8.93
CA GLU A 94 16.49 -20.24 -8.80
C GLU A 94 17.53 -19.11 -8.97
N ARG A 95 17.29 -18.20 -9.92
CA ARG A 95 18.21 -17.07 -10.16
C ARG A 95 18.30 -16.12 -8.96
N ILE A 96 17.18 -15.71 -8.38
CA ILE A 96 17.16 -14.76 -7.25
C ILE A 96 17.58 -15.38 -5.92
N THR A 97 17.74 -16.70 -5.86
CA THR A 97 18.28 -17.39 -4.69
C THR A 97 19.73 -17.79 -4.87
N THR A 98 20.29 -17.75 -6.07
CA THR A 98 21.72 -18.01 -6.33
C THR A 98 22.60 -16.84 -5.89
N VAL A 99 23.67 -17.15 -5.16
CA VAL A 99 24.72 -16.19 -4.78
C VAL A 99 25.95 -16.39 -5.68
N PRO A 100 26.73 -15.33 -5.97
CA PRO A 100 27.95 -15.45 -6.77
C PRO A 100 28.98 -16.37 -6.13
N GLU A 101 29.87 -16.95 -6.95
CA GLU A 101 31.01 -17.71 -6.46
C GLU A 101 31.90 -16.83 -5.56
N GLY A 102 32.38 -17.40 -4.45
CA GLY A 102 33.19 -16.69 -3.46
C GLY A 102 32.39 -15.80 -2.49
N PHE A 103 31.11 -15.55 -2.73
CA PHE A 103 30.28 -14.70 -1.86
C PHE A 103 29.80 -15.45 -0.62
N THR A 104 30.24 -15.02 0.57
CA THR A 104 29.89 -15.71 1.83
C THR A 104 28.72 -15.03 2.53
N VAL A 105 27.53 -15.64 2.47
CA VAL A 105 26.36 -15.15 3.24
C VAL A 105 26.39 -15.65 4.69
N HIS A 106 25.78 -14.87 5.59
CA HIS A 106 25.55 -15.30 6.98
C HIS A 106 24.74 -16.62 7.03
N PRO A 107 25.02 -17.56 7.95
CA PRO A 107 24.35 -18.87 8.00
C PRO A 107 22.82 -18.83 8.02
N LEU A 108 22.22 -17.86 8.75
CA LEU A 108 20.76 -17.67 8.76
C LEU A 108 20.20 -17.21 7.41
N VAL A 109 20.95 -16.40 6.66
CA VAL A 109 20.57 -15.96 5.32
C VAL A 109 20.72 -17.13 4.34
N ASN A 110 21.78 -17.93 4.48
CA ASN A 110 21.93 -19.15 3.67
C ASN A 110 20.76 -20.12 3.88
N ARG A 111 20.30 -20.31 5.13
CA ARG A 111 19.10 -21.09 5.43
C ARG A 111 17.87 -20.52 4.72
N LEU A 112 17.62 -19.21 4.83
CA LEU A 112 16.53 -18.55 4.12
C LEU A 112 16.58 -18.79 2.60
N LEU A 113 17.76 -18.67 1.97
CA LEU A 113 17.92 -18.92 0.54
C LEU A 113 17.64 -20.38 0.17
N ASN A 114 18.07 -21.33 1.00
CA ASN A 114 17.75 -22.76 0.81
C ASN A 114 16.24 -23.03 0.94
N ASP A 115 15.59 -22.45 1.94
CA ASP A 115 14.15 -22.58 2.14
C ASP A 115 13.39 -22.02 0.92
N ARG A 116 13.82 -20.86 0.40
CA ARG A 116 13.27 -20.28 -0.85
C ARG A 116 13.48 -21.18 -2.07
N ARG A 117 14.63 -21.84 -2.21
CA ARG A 117 14.85 -22.82 -3.29
C ARG A 117 13.90 -24.01 -3.19
N ALA A 118 13.68 -24.53 -1.99
CA ALA A 118 12.70 -25.59 -1.76
C ALA A 118 11.28 -25.16 -2.16
N MET A 119 10.90 -23.92 -1.85
CA MET A 119 9.60 -23.36 -2.29
C MET A 119 9.45 -23.34 -3.82
N ILE A 120 10.51 -22.96 -4.53
CA ILE A 120 10.52 -22.89 -6.00
C ILE A 120 10.46 -24.26 -6.66
N ARG A 121 11.04 -25.28 -6.02
CA ARG A 121 10.98 -26.67 -6.49
C ARG A 121 9.66 -27.34 -6.16
N GLY A 122 8.73 -26.65 -5.49
CA GLY A 122 7.46 -27.22 -5.03
C GLY A 122 7.62 -28.17 -3.83
N GLU A 123 8.79 -28.21 -3.21
CA GLU A 123 9.08 -29.04 -2.02
C GLU A 123 8.53 -28.39 -0.74
N ALA A 124 8.31 -27.07 -0.77
CA ALA A 124 7.72 -26.28 0.29
C ALA A 124 6.70 -25.27 -0.27
N ARG A 125 5.84 -24.73 0.59
CA ARG A 125 4.86 -23.71 0.24
C ARG A 125 5.51 -22.32 0.29
N VAL A 126 5.14 -21.45 -0.65
CA VAL A 126 5.62 -20.08 -0.81
C VAL A 126 5.16 -19.23 0.38
N ASP A 127 6.12 -18.67 1.11
CA ASP A 127 5.84 -17.70 2.18
C ASP A 127 5.68 -16.26 1.64
N TRP A 128 5.41 -15.32 2.54
CA TRP A 128 5.26 -13.91 2.17
C TRP A 128 6.50 -13.33 1.50
N GLY A 129 7.68 -13.57 2.09
CA GLY A 129 8.94 -12.99 1.61
C GLY A 129 9.29 -13.49 0.21
N MET A 130 9.01 -14.75 -0.08
CA MET A 130 9.22 -15.32 -1.41
C MET A 130 8.17 -14.88 -2.42
N GLY A 131 6.89 -14.80 -2.03
CA GLY A 131 5.82 -14.26 -2.89
C GLY A 131 6.11 -12.81 -3.31
N GLU A 132 6.54 -11.97 -2.36
CA GLU A 132 7.01 -10.61 -2.63
C GLU A 132 8.22 -10.58 -3.58
N HIS A 133 9.24 -11.40 -3.33
CA HIS A 133 10.44 -11.47 -4.17
C HIS A 133 10.15 -11.90 -5.60
N LEU A 134 9.28 -12.88 -5.78
CA LEU A 134 8.86 -13.33 -7.11
C LEU A 134 8.07 -12.25 -7.85
N ALA A 135 7.25 -11.46 -7.15
CA ALA A 135 6.57 -10.33 -7.79
C ALA A 135 7.58 -9.29 -8.28
N PHE A 136 8.56 -8.94 -7.45
CA PHE A 136 9.62 -8.01 -7.87
C PHE A 136 10.42 -8.54 -9.05
N ALA A 137 10.89 -9.79 -8.95
CA ALA A 137 11.74 -10.40 -9.95
C ALA A 137 11.03 -10.54 -11.31
N THR A 138 9.75 -10.97 -11.31
CA THR A 138 8.96 -11.10 -12.54
C THR A 138 8.62 -9.75 -13.16
N LEU A 139 8.41 -8.69 -12.35
CA LEU A 139 8.17 -7.34 -12.85
C LEU A 139 9.42 -6.74 -13.51
N VAL A 140 10.60 -6.86 -12.89
CA VAL A 140 11.84 -6.35 -13.49
C VAL A 140 12.22 -7.11 -14.75
N ALA A 141 11.99 -8.43 -14.78
CA ALA A 141 12.15 -9.23 -15.99
C ALA A 141 11.18 -8.81 -17.11
N SER A 142 9.99 -8.30 -16.74
CA SER A 142 8.98 -7.79 -17.69
C SER A 142 9.18 -6.31 -18.09
N GLY A 143 10.28 -5.67 -17.64
CA GLY A 143 10.61 -4.29 -18.00
C GLY A 143 10.03 -3.20 -17.08
N TYR A 144 9.37 -3.56 -15.98
CA TYR A 144 8.95 -2.59 -14.98
C TYR A 144 10.08 -2.28 -14.00
N LYS A 145 10.45 -1.01 -13.86
CA LYS A 145 11.42 -0.60 -12.84
C LYS A 145 10.80 -0.78 -11.45
N ILE A 146 11.62 -1.02 -10.43
CA ILE A 146 11.17 -1.07 -9.04
C ILE A 146 12.06 -0.16 -8.20
N ARG A 147 11.40 0.64 -7.35
CA ARG A 147 12.05 1.49 -6.36
C ARG A 147 11.41 1.21 -5.00
N LEU A 148 12.14 0.56 -4.11
CA LEU A 148 11.73 0.29 -2.72
C LEU A 148 12.53 1.21 -1.79
N THR A 149 11.85 2.04 -1.01
CA THR A 149 12.49 2.97 -0.08
C THR A 149 11.81 2.91 1.29
N GLY A 150 12.61 2.85 2.35
CA GLY A 150 12.12 2.80 3.72
C GLY A 150 13.25 2.48 4.69
N GLN A 151 13.00 2.63 5.98
CA GLN A 151 14.02 2.35 7.00
C GLN A 151 14.26 0.84 7.08
N ASP A 152 15.50 0.41 6.84
CA ASP A 152 15.93 -0.99 6.81
C ASP A 152 15.20 -1.88 5.79
N SER A 153 14.61 -1.30 4.73
CA SER A 153 13.84 -2.05 3.73
C SER A 153 14.67 -3.07 2.95
N GLY A 154 15.99 -2.90 2.81
CA GLY A 154 16.88 -3.86 2.15
C GLY A 154 16.89 -5.24 2.81
N ARG A 155 17.02 -5.27 4.14
CA ARG A 155 16.87 -6.48 4.95
C ARG A 155 15.40 -6.80 5.22
N GLY A 156 14.59 -5.74 5.35
CA GLY A 156 13.27 -5.75 5.97
C GLY A 156 13.40 -5.68 7.49
N THR A 157 12.56 -4.87 8.13
CA THR A 157 12.49 -4.71 9.60
C THR A 157 12.41 -6.06 10.30
N PHE A 158 11.55 -6.96 9.80
CA PHE A 158 11.30 -8.30 10.34
C PHE A 158 12.21 -9.41 9.78
N THR A 159 13.32 -9.03 9.13
CA THR A 159 14.34 -9.93 8.53
C THR A 159 13.75 -10.97 7.56
N HIS A 160 12.69 -10.60 6.85
CA HIS A 160 11.98 -11.50 5.94
C HIS A 160 12.41 -11.30 4.48
N ARG A 161 12.91 -10.11 4.14
CA ARG A 161 13.15 -9.70 2.75
C ARG A 161 14.53 -10.13 2.28
N HIS A 162 15.60 -9.60 2.85
CA HIS A 162 16.97 -9.86 2.36
C HIS A 162 17.14 -9.60 0.85
N ALA A 163 16.62 -8.47 0.36
CA ALA A 163 16.85 -8.02 -1.02
C ALA A 163 18.30 -7.59 -1.23
N VAL A 164 18.98 -7.15 -0.16
CA VAL A 164 20.42 -6.89 -0.13
C VAL A 164 21.10 -7.98 0.70
N LEU A 165 22.03 -8.70 0.08
CA LEU A 165 22.90 -9.67 0.74
C LEU A 165 24.24 -9.01 1.05
N HIS A 166 24.81 -9.30 2.21
CA HIS A 166 26.10 -8.77 2.65
C HIS A 166 27.09 -9.91 2.81
N ASP A 167 28.24 -9.80 2.13
CA ASP A 167 29.34 -10.75 2.29
C ASP A 167 29.88 -10.64 3.72
N GLN A 168 30.01 -11.78 4.40
CA GLN A 168 30.58 -11.85 5.75
C GLN A 168 32.09 -11.59 5.76
N ASN A 169 32.75 -11.71 4.62
CA ASN A 169 34.18 -11.44 4.46
C ASN A 169 34.46 -9.99 4.02
N ARG A 170 33.44 -9.12 3.90
CA ARG A 170 33.64 -7.74 3.46
C ARG A 170 34.48 -6.95 4.47
N GLU A 171 35.43 -6.17 3.98
CA GLU A 171 36.30 -5.31 4.81
C GLU A 171 35.87 -3.84 4.80
N ARG A 172 35.00 -3.45 3.87
CA ARG A 172 34.49 -2.08 3.71
C ARG A 172 32.98 -2.03 3.82
N TRP A 173 32.46 -0.88 4.26
CA TRP A 173 31.02 -0.69 4.43
C TRP A 173 30.27 -0.49 3.10
N ASP A 174 30.95 0.08 2.10
CA ASP A 174 30.43 0.46 0.78
C ASP A 174 30.76 -0.57 -0.32
N ASP A 175 31.33 -1.71 0.04
CA ASP A 175 31.66 -2.83 -0.84
C ASP A 175 31.16 -4.16 -0.22
N GLY A 176 31.06 -5.22 -1.03
CA GLY A 176 30.65 -6.54 -0.57
C GLY A 176 29.14 -6.72 -0.37
N THR A 177 28.31 -5.99 -1.13
CA THR A 177 26.86 -6.24 -1.20
C THR A 177 26.46 -6.85 -2.54
N TYR A 178 25.53 -7.79 -2.51
CA TYR A 178 24.92 -8.39 -3.71
C TYR A 178 23.41 -8.27 -3.65
N ILE A 179 22.79 -7.82 -4.75
CA ILE A 179 21.33 -7.65 -4.87
C ILE A 179 20.85 -8.64 -5.94
N PRO A 180 20.28 -9.80 -5.55
CA PRO A 180 19.84 -10.81 -6.52
C PRO A 180 18.80 -10.27 -7.52
N LEU A 181 17.95 -9.34 -7.09
CA LEU A 181 16.92 -8.70 -7.92
C LEU A 181 17.48 -7.77 -9.01
N GLN A 182 18.77 -7.44 -8.98
CA GLN A 182 19.47 -6.74 -10.08
C GLN A 182 20.08 -7.71 -11.11
N ASN A 183 19.94 -9.02 -10.90
CA ASN A 183 20.63 -10.07 -11.66
C ASN A 183 19.66 -11.17 -12.14
N VAL A 184 18.38 -10.85 -12.34
CA VAL A 184 17.29 -11.73 -12.79
C VAL A 184 17.43 -12.12 -14.27
N SER A 185 17.78 -11.16 -15.15
CA SER A 185 17.99 -11.39 -16.59
C SER A 185 18.81 -10.27 -17.22
N GLU A 186 19.48 -10.52 -18.35
CA GLU A 186 20.37 -9.55 -19.02
C GLU A 186 19.69 -8.22 -19.38
N ASN A 187 18.44 -8.27 -19.85
CA ASN A 187 17.68 -7.09 -20.30
C ASN A 187 16.62 -6.63 -19.28
N GLN A 188 16.81 -6.93 -18.00
CA GLN A 188 15.83 -6.53 -16.97
C GLN A 188 15.78 -5.00 -16.79
N ALA A 189 14.66 -4.51 -16.27
CA ALA A 189 14.57 -3.17 -15.73
C ALA A 189 15.31 -3.03 -14.40
N SER A 190 15.59 -1.78 -14.01
CA SER A 190 16.31 -1.46 -12.79
C SER A 190 15.51 -1.82 -11.54
N PHE A 191 16.16 -2.54 -10.62
CA PHE A 191 15.72 -2.68 -9.24
C PHE A 191 16.56 -1.77 -8.34
N THR A 192 15.91 -0.92 -7.56
CA THR A 192 16.56 -0.03 -6.59
C THR A 192 15.92 -0.23 -5.23
N VAL A 193 16.74 -0.52 -4.23
CA VAL A 193 16.33 -0.57 -2.82
C VAL A 193 17.18 0.41 -2.02
N ILE A 194 16.53 1.21 -1.18
CA ILE A 194 17.17 2.30 -0.43
C ILE A 194 16.73 2.17 1.02
N ASP A 195 17.70 1.91 1.89
CA ASP A 195 17.53 2.11 3.32
C ASP A 195 17.53 3.62 3.58
N SER A 196 16.34 4.17 3.83
CA SER A 196 16.16 5.61 3.92
C SER A 196 16.76 6.20 5.19
N VAL A 197 16.95 7.52 5.20
CA VAL A 197 17.15 8.27 6.44
C VAL A 197 15.93 8.11 7.36
N LEU A 198 16.10 8.41 8.65
CA LEU A 198 15.05 8.34 9.67
C LEU A 198 14.07 9.51 9.54
N SER A 199 13.29 9.53 8.45
CA SER A 199 12.28 10.55 8.17
C SER A 199 11.13 9.95 7.37
N GLU A 200 9.89 10.13 7.84
CA GLU A 200 8.69 9.67 7.15
C GLU A 200 8.16 10.74 6.19
N GLU A 201 8.00 11.98 6.66
CA GLU A 201 7.34 13.05 5.89
C GLU A 201 8.08 13.39 4.59
N ALA A 202 9.37 13.68 4.68
CA ALA A 202 10.16 14.07 3.51
C ALA A 202 10.37 12.91 2.53
N VAL A 203 10.61 11.70 3.05
CA VAL A 203 10.82 10.51 2.22
C VAL A 203 9.54 10.11 1.51
N LEU A 204 8.39 10.06 2.20
CA LEU A 204 7.10 9.75 1.55
C LEU A 204 6.74 10.83 0.51
N GLY A 205 6.99 12.11 0.80
CA GLY A 205 6.81 13.20 -0.15
C GLY A 205 7.69 13.06 -1.40
N PHE A 206 8.95 12.63 -1.21
CA PHE A 206 9.86 12.33 -2.32
C PHE A 206 9.34 11.17 -3.18
N GLU A 207 8.93 10.07 -2.56
CA GLU A 207 8.42 8.90 -3.27
C GLU A 207 7.09 9.18 -3.99
N TYR A 208 6.23 10.05 -3.44
CA TYR A 208 5.05 10.56 -4.16
C TYR A 208 5.45 11.31 -5.44
N GLY A 209 6.46 12.19 -5.35
CA GLY A 209 6.99 12.91 -6.50
C GLY A 209 7.54 11.96 -7.58
N TYR A 210 8.29 10.93 -7.16
CA TYR A 210 8.83 9.91 -8.05
C TYR A 210 7.73 9.10 -8.74
N ALA A 211 6.79 8.54 -7.97
CA ALA A 211 5.69 7.73 -8.50
C ALA A 211 4.76 8.52 -9.43
N SER A 212 4.67 9.83 -9.18
CA SER A 212 3.97 10.75 -10.07
C SER A 212 4.79 10.99 -11.34
N ALA A 213 6.11 11.11 -11.29
CA ALA A 213 6.92 11.32 -12.50
C ALA A 213 7.00 10.08 -13.40
N GLU A 214 7.14 8.88 -12.81
CA GLU A 214 7.47 7.64 -13.53
C GLU A 214 6.35 6.57 -13.43
N PRO A 215 5.36 6.53 -14.34
CA PRO A 215 4.25 5.57 -14.29
C PRO A 215 4.70 4.12 -14.52
N ASN A 216 5.85 3.88 -15.14
CA ASN A 216 6.37 2.53 -15.40
C ASN A 216 7.30 2.01 -14.30
N THR A 217 7.35 2.69 -13.16
CA THR A 217 8.09 2.26 -11.96
C THR A 217 7.12 1.83 -10.87
N LEU A 218 7.31 0.64 -10.31
CA LEU A 218 6.71 0.27 -9.04
C LEU A 218 7.46 0.98 -7.92
N THR A 219 6.95 2.14 -7.52
CA THR A 219 7.49 2.93 -6.41
C THR A 219 6.82 2.52 -5.12
N ILE A 220 7.61 2.06 -4.16
CA ILE A 220 7.18 1.53 -2.87
C ILE A 220 7.85 2.33 -1.76
N TRP A 221 7.05 2.86 -0.85
CA TRP A 221 7.49 3.35 0.44
C TRP A 221 7.07 2.37 1.54
N GLU A 222 8.01 1.94 2.38
CA GLU A 222 7.75 1.04 3.51
C GLU A 222 8.01 1.76 4.84
N ALA A 223 6.99 1.79 5.70
CA ALA A 223 7.16 2.21 7.08
C ALA A 223 7.81 1.08 7.89
N GLN A 224 8.67 1.42 8.86
CA GLN A 224 9.27 0.40 9.75
C GLN A 224 8.20 -0.35 10.56
N PHE A 225 7.23 0.40 11.09
CA PHE A 225 5.92 -0.06 11.55
C PHE A 225 4.87 0.89 10.99
N GLY A 226 3.68 0.37 10.68
CA GLY A 226 2.60 1.17 10.10
C GLY A 226 2.17 2.32 11.01
N ASP A 227 2.37 2.21 12.31
CA ASP A 227 2.05 3.23 13.32
C ASP A 227 2.74 4.59 13.04
N PHE A 228 3.95 4.57 12.46
CA PHE A 228 4.76 5.77 12.21
C PHE A 228 4.36 6.56 10.96
N VAL A 229 3.42 6.03 10.17
CA VAL A 229 2.93 6.70 8.94
C VAL A 229 2.31 8.08 9.22
N ASN A 230 1.86 8.31 10.45
CA ASN A 230 1.29 9.58 10.90
C ASN A 230 2.29 10.75 10.84
N GLY A 231 3.60 10.50 10.88
CA GLY A 231 4.62 11.53 10.67
C GLY A 231 4.51 12.20 9.30
N ALA A 232 3.95 11.49 8.30
CA ALA A 232 3.78 11.96 6.93
C ALA A 232 2.33 12.32 6.58
N GLN A 233 1.49 12.64 7.57
CA GLN A 233 0.05 12.84 7.37
C GLN A 233 -0.27 13.93 6.32
N VAL A 234 0.51 15.02 6.27
CA VAL A 234 0.32 16.09 5.29
C VAL A 234 0.45 15.57 3.86
N VAL A 235 1.39 14.67 3.60
CA VAL A 235 1.59 14.05 2.29
C VAL A 235 0.39 13.16 1.93
N ILE A 236 -0.11 12.41 2.91
CA ILE A 236 -1.26 11.51 2.73
C ILE A 236 -2.53 12.30 2.37
N ASP A 237 -2.84 13.32 3.16
CA ASP A 237 -4.09 14.09 3.04
C ASP A 237 -4.06 14.96 1.78
N GLN A 238 -2.96 15.68 1.55
CA GLN A 238 -2.93 16.75 0.55
C GLN A 238 -2.47 16.30 -0.83
N PHE A 239 -1.86 15.12 -0.93
CA PHE A 239 -1.29 14.61 -2.18
C PHE A 239 -1.75 13.19 -2.52
N ILE A 240 -1.53 12.21 -1.66
CA ILE A 240 -1.79 10.80 -1.99
C ILE A 240 -3.29 10.56 -2.17
N THR A 241 -4.12 11.02 -1.24
CA THR A 241 -5.57 10.75 -1.26
C THR A 241 -6.38 11.74 -2.08
N SER A 242 -5.82 12.90 -2.42
CA SER A 242 -6.58 14.00 -3.06
C SER A 242 -5.94 14.60 -4.32
N GLY A 243 -4.70 14.21 -4.66
CA GLY A 243 -3.95 14.84 -5.76
C GLY A 243 -4.57 14.63 -7.14
N GLU A 244 -5.19 13.48 -7.38
CA GLU A 244 -5.90 13.23 -8.64
C GLU A 244 -7.15 14.10 -8.76
N ALA A 245 -7.97 14.17 -7.70
CA ALA A 245 -9.18 14.98 -7.69
C ALA A 245 -8.89 16.49 -7.81
N LYS A 246 -7.82 16.96 -7.15
CA LYS A 246 -7.45 18.39 -7.12
C LYS A 246 -6.72 18.85 -8.36
N TRP A 247 -5.87 18.00 -8.94
CA TRP A 247 -4.89 18.42 -9.95
C TRP A 247 -4.83 17.51 -11.17
N GLY A 248 -5.70 16.51 -11.28
CA GLY A 248 -5.64 15.49 -12.34
C GLY A 248 -4.37 14.64 -12.27
N ARG A 249 -3.70 14.61 -11.11
CA ARG A 249 -2.40 13.96 -10.97
C ARG A 249 -2.53 12.48 -10.58
N HIS A 250 -2.34 11.60 -11.55
CA HIS A 250 -2.21 10.17 -11.30
C HIS A 250 -0.90 9.84 -10.57
N CYS A 251 -0.95 8.83 -9.71
CA CYS A 251 0.17 8.37 -8.89
C CYS A 251 0.05 6.87 -8.60
N GLY A 252 1.13 6.12 -8.84
CA GLY A 252 1.19 4.66 -8.65
C GLY A 252 1.82 4.22 -7.33
N LEU A 253 2.03 5.14 -6.38
CA LEU A 253 2.76 4.89 -5.14
C LEU A 253 2.14 3.75 -4.34
N THR A 254 2.97 2.81 -3.92
CA THR A 254 2.59 1.75 -2.98
C THR A 254 3.13 2.07 -1.59
N MET A 255 2.28 2.03 -0.58
CA MET A 255 2.64 2.19 0.83
C MET A 255 2.53 0.82 1.52
N MET A 256 3.62 0.32 2.07
CA MET A 256 3.65 -0.89 2.90
C MET A 256 3.68 -0.49 4.38
N LEU A 257 2.62 -0.82 5.10
CA LEU A 257 2.39 -0.40 6.48
C LEU A 257 2.27 -1.63 7.39
N PRO A 258 3.35 -2.06 8.07
CA PRO A 258 3.31 -3.22 8.94
C PRO A 258 2.26 -3.07 10.05
N HIS A 259 1.34 -4.02 10.14
CA HIS A 259 0.13 -3.93 10.95
C HIS A 259 -0.22 -5.29 11.57
N GLY A 260 -0.75 -5.26 12.79
CA GLY A 260 -1.28 -6.43 13.47
C GLY A 260 -1.14 -6.35 14.98
N TYR A 261 -2.19 -6.77 15.69
CA TYR A 261 -2.22 -6.75 17.16
C TYR A 261 -1.53 -8.00 17.71
N GLU A 262 -0.30 -7.83 18.20
CA GLU A 262 0.60 -8.92 18.62
C GLU A 262 1.21 -8.70 20.01
N GLY A 263 0.62 -7.79 20.81
CA GLY A 263 1.06 -7.53 22.18
C GLY A 263 2.34 -6.68 22.31
N GLN A 264 2.75 -5.99 21.25
CA GLN A 264 3.96 -5.14 21.22
C GLN A 264 3.72 -3.68 21.65
N GLY A 265 2.51 -3.38 22.15
CA GLY A 265 2.16 -2.04 22.63
C GLY A 265 1.60 -1.11 21.53
N PRO A 266 1.28 0.14 21.92
CA PRO A 266 0.48 1.05 21.09
C PRO A 266 1.16 1.61 19.84
N GLU A 267 2.49 1.66 19.79
CA GLU A 267 3.26 2.19 18.65
C GLU A 267 3.79 1.08 17.71
N HIS A 268 3.34 -0.16 17.88
CA HIS A 268 3.79 -1.31 17.09
C HIS A 268 2.63 -2.24 16.70
N SER A 269 1.40 -1.72 16.60
CA SER A 269 0.20 -2.53 16.40
C SER A 269 -0.68 -2.04 15.24
N SER A 270 -0.87 -0.73 15.09
CA SER A 270 -1.91 -0.17 14.22
C SER A 270 -1.36 0.81 13.19
N ALA A 271 -1.53 0.46 11.91
CA ALA A 271 -1.35 1.37 10.79
C ALA A 271 -2.50 2.38 10.64
N ARG A 272 -3.44 2.44 11.60
CA ARG A 272 -4.63 3.32 11.58
C ARG A 272 -5.47 3.09 10.31
N ILE A 273 -5.81 1.84 10.01
CA ILE A 273 -6.60 1.45 8.84
C ILE A 273 -7.85 2.33 8.70
N GLU A 274 -8.52 2.63 9.82
CA GLU A 274 -9.71 3.47 9.89
C GLU A 274 -9.51 4.86 9.28
N ARG A 275 -8.30 5.43 9.38
CA ARG A 275 -7.98 6.76 8.85
C ARG A 275 -7.88 6.75 7.33
N PHE A 276 -7.23 5.73 6.77
CA PHE A 276 -7.18 5.57 5.32
C PHE A 276 -8.57 5.33 4.75
N LEU A 277 -9.37 4.47 5.39
CA LEU A 277 -10.73 4.19 4.96
C LEU A 277 -11.66 5.42 5.06
N GLN A 278 -11.45 6.30 6.04
CA GLN A 278 -12.15 7.59 6.10
C GLN A 278 -11.81 8.51 4.92
N LEU A 279 -10.58 8.43 4.40
CA LEU A 279 -10.13 9.23 3.26
C LEU A 279 -10.54 8.63 1.90
N CYS A 280 -11.10 7.42 1.87
CA CYS A 280 -11.49 6.74 0.64
C CYS A 280 -12.76 7.34 0.02
N ALA A 281 -12.65 7.86 -1.20
CA ALA A 281 -13.77 8.29 -2.04
C ALA A 281 -13.38 8.26 -3.53
N ASP A 282 -14.33 8.12 -4.45
CA ASP A 282 -14.10 8.20 -5.92
C ASP A 282 -12.94 7.36 -6.48
N ASN A 283 -12.71 6.16 -5.91
CA ASN A 283 -11.57 5.28 -6.22
C ASN A 283 -10.21 6.01 -6.15
N ASN A 284 -10.04 6.96 -5.23
CA ASN A 284 -8.83 7.75 -5.06
C ASN A 284 -7.60 6.93 -4.68
N ILE A 285 -7.76 5.96 -3.77
CA ILE A 285 -6.73 5.02 -3.35
C ILE A 285 -7.25 3.57 -3.38
N GLN A 286 -6.39 2.64 -3.01
CA GLN A 286 -6.71 1.24 -2.81
C GLN A 286 -6.24 0.85 -1.41
N ALA A 287 -7.10 0.26 -0.58
CA ALA A 287 -6.76 -0.17 0.76
C ALA A 287 -6.92 -1.68 0.88
N VAL A 288 -5.83 -2.40 1.16
CA VAL A 288 -5.78 -3.86 1.14
C VAL A 288 -5.00 -4.41 2.33
N GLN A 289 -5.38 -5.58 2.82
CA GLN A 289 -4.77 -6.25 3.96
C GLN A 289 -4.59 -7.74 3.62
N PRO A 290 -3.55 -8.08 2.80
CA PRO A 290 -3.41 -9.41 2.24
C PRO A 290 -3.05 -10.44 3.31
N THR A 291 -3.50 -11.69 3.16
CA THR A 291 -3.29 -12.72 4.19
C THR A 291 -2.30 -13.83 3.86
N ASN A 292 -1.76 -13.91 2.64
CA ASN A 292 -0.83 -14.98 2.24
C ASN A 292 0.17 -14.57 1.14
N GLY A 293 1.12 -15.46 0.84
CA GLY A 293 2.19 -15.25 -0.16
C GLY A 293 1.70 -15.04 -1.59
N ALA A 294 0.66 -15.75 -2.04
CA ALA A 294 0.09 -15.56 -3.38
C ALA A 294 -0.59 -14.19 -3.53
N GLN A 295 -1.31 -13.75 -2.50
CA GLN A 295 -2.03 -12.48 -2.52
C GLN A 295 -1.07 -11.29 -2.66
N ILE A 296 0.04 -11.26 -1.90
CA ILE A 296 1.04 -10.19 -2.06
C ILE A 296 1.72 -10.25 -3.43
N PHE A 297 1.97 -11.46 -3.97
CA PHE A 297 2.54 -11.63 -5.31
C PHE A 297 1.65 -10.98 -6.38
N HIS A 298 0.38 -11.38 -6.44
CA HIS A 298 -0.55 -10.86 -7.44
C HIS A 298 -0.86 -9.38 -7.23
N LEU A 299 -0.95 -8.92 -5.99
CA LEU A 299 -1.25 -7.53 -5.68
C LEU A 299 -0.18 -6.57 -6.22
N LEU A 300 1.11 -6.88 -6.00
CA LEU A 300 2.21 -6.06 -6.48
C LEU A 300 2.28 -6.04 -8.01
N ARG A 301 2.06 -7.19 -8.66
CA ARG A 301 1.97 -7.27 -10.13
C ARG A 301 0.77 -6.50 -10.66
N ARG A 302 -0.38 -6.60 -10.00
CA ARG A 302 -1.63 -5.89 -10.34
C ARG A 302 -1.45 -4.37 -10.32
N GLN A 303 -0.58 -3.85 -9.46
CA GLN A 303 -0.28 -2.41 -9.38
C GLN A 303 0.38 -1.88 -10.66
N MET A 304 1.16 -2.70 -11.35
CA MET A 304 1.89 -2.28 -12.57
C MET A 304 1.20 -2.67 -13.87
N ILE A 305 0.62 -3.87 -13.91
CA ILE A 305 0.04 -4.46 -15.14
C ILE A 305 -1.23 -3.72 -15.59
N ARG A 306 -2.03 -3.22 -14.63
CA ARG A 306 -3.22 -2.43 -14.96
C ARG A 306 -2.81 -1.14 -15.64
N GLN A 307 -3.60 -0.70 -16.61
CA GLN A 307 -3.33 0.50 -17.40
C GLN A 307 -3.80 1.79 -16.71
N PHE A 308 -3.80 1.84 -15.38
CA PHE A 308 -4.02 3.06 -14.60
C PHE A 308 -3.09 3.09 -13.39
N ARG A 309 -2.94 4.27 -12.78
CA ARG A 309 -2.13 4.46 -11.57
C ARG A 309 -2.95 5.09 -10.47
N LYS A 310 -3.16 4.31 -9.41
CA LYS A 310 -3.82 4.73 -8.17
C LYS A 310 -2.93 4.33 -7.00
N PRO A 311 -2.79 5.16 -5.95
CA PRO A 311 -2.02 4.78 -4.79
C PRO A 311 -2.57 3.50 -4.15
N LEU A 312 -1.66 2.65 -3.67
CA LEU A 312 -1.97 1.36 -3.07
C LEU A 312 -1.46 1.35 -1.62
N VAL A 313 -2.36 1.26 -0.66
CA VAL A 313 -2.07 1.14 0.76
C VAL A 313 -2.21 -0.32 1.17
N ILE A 314 -1.09 -0.94 1.51
CA ILE A 314 -1.01 -2.35 1.93
C ILE A 314 -0.76 -2.37 3.44
N PHE A 315 -1.70 -2.91 4.20
CA PHE A 315 -1.50 -3.23 5.61
C PHE A 315 -0.77 -4.57 5.69
N THR A 316 0.56 -4.51 5.62
CA THR A 316 1.43 -5.68 5.56
C THR A 316 1.45 -6.40 6.92
N PRO A 317 1.56 -7.73 6.95
CA PRO A 317 1.60 -8.45 8.22
C PRO A 317 2.98 -8.40 8.85
N LYS A 318 3.05 -8.77 10.14
CA LYS A 318 4.31 -8.98 10.87
C LYS A 318 4.50 -10.46 11.21
N SER A 319 3.60 -11.04 12.00
CA SER A 319 3.63 -12.48 12.34
C SER A 319 3.38 -13.40 11.14
N LEU A 320 2.52 -13.02 10.19
CA LEU A 320 2.23 -13.88 9.03
C LEU A 320 3.43 -14.09 8.11
N LEU A 321 4.47 -13.25 8.22
CA LEU A 321 5.70 -13.39 7.44
C LEU A 321 6.37 -14.76 7.63
N ARG A 322 6.10 -15.44 8.76
CA ARG A 322 6.64 -16.78 9.08
C ARG A 322 5.56 -17.79 9.47
N ASN A 323 4.28 -17.43 9.35
CA ASN A 323 3.20 -18.34 9.70
C ASN A 323 3.04 -19.39 8.59
N LYS A 324 3.16 -20.67 8.94
CA LYS A 324 3.03 -21.79 8.00
C LYS A 324 1.64 -21.86 7.35
N ASP A 325 0.60 -21.42 8.06
CA ASP A 325 -0.76 -21.39 7.54
C ASP A 325 -0.96 -20.25 6.52
N ALA A 326 -0.10 -19.22 6.55
CA ALA A 326 -0.12 -18.09 5.63
C ALA A 326 0.72 -18.31 4.35
N THR A 327 1.06 -19.56 4.06
CA THR A 327 1.81 -19.96 2.86
C THR A 327 0.90 -20.41 1.74
N SER A 328 1.35 -20.27 0.49
CA SER A 328 0.60 -20.65 -0.72
C SER A 328 1.33 -21.73 -1.51
N PRO A 329 0.64 -22.63 -2.23
CA PRO A 329 1.25 -23.41 -3.30
C PRO A 329 1.88 -22.49 -4.35
N LEU A 330 2.91 -22.96 -5.06
CA LEU A 330 3.52 -22.18 -6.14
C LEU A 330 2.55 -22.03 -7.33
N GLU A 331 1.66 -22.99 -7.51
CA GLU A 331 0.62 -23.03 -8.54
C GLU A 331 -0.34 -21.84 -8.45
N ASP A 332 -0.59 -21.34 -7.23
CA ASP A 332 -1.43 -20.17 -7.01
C ASP A 332 -0.83 -18.94 -7.71
N LEU A 333 0.51 -18.79 -7.73
CA LEU A 333 1.18 -17.70 -8.46
C LEU A 333 1.14 -17.94 -9.98
N ALA A 334 1.13 -19.20 -10.39
CA ALA A 334 1.23 -19.59 -11.80
C ALA A 334 -0.09 -19.47 -12.57
N THR A 335 -1.21 -19.60 -11.88
CA THR A 335 -2.55 -19.67 -12.50
C THR A 335 -3.59 -18.80 -11.80
N GLY A 336 -3.27 -18.29 -10.61
CA GLY A 336 -4.17 -17.47 -9.82
C GLY A 336 -4.15 -15.99 -10.18
N GLN A 337 -4.77 -15.23 -9.29
CA GLN A 337 -4.91 -13.78 -9.37
C GLN A 337 -5.10 -13.24 -7.95
N PHE A 338 -5.02 -11.91 -7.79
CA PHE A 338 -5.40 -11.29 -6.53
C PHE A 338 -6.91 -11.45 -6.32
N LEU A 339 -7.30 -12.01 -5.18
CA LEU A 339 -8.69 -12.20 -4.78
C LEU A 339 -9.09 -11.08 -3.80
N PRO A 340 -9.99 -10.15 -4.18
CA PRO A 340 -10.47 -9.09 -3.28
C PRO A 340 -11.21 -9.64 -2.04
N VAL A 341 -11.84 -10.81 -2.19
CA VAL A 341 -12.52 -11.56 -1.15
C VAL A 341 -12.13 -13.03 -1.30
N ILE A 342 -11.81 -13.69 -0.21
CA ILE A 342 -11.52 -15.13 -0.17
C ILE A 342 -12.55 -15.80 0.74
N GLY A 343 -13.24 -16.82 0.22
CA GLY A 343 -14.22 -17.58 0.97
C GLY A 343 -13.63 -18.53 2.01
N GLU A 344 -14.50 -19.39 2.53
CA GLU A 344 -14.12 -20.49 3.44
C GLU A 344 -13.08 -21.41 2.81
N ALA A 345 -12.01 -21.69 3.54
CA ALA A 345 -10.92 -22.56 3.06
C ALA A 345 -11.15 -24.04 3.41
N ASP A 346 -11.96 -24.34 4.42
CA ASP A 346 -12.28 -25.71 4.81
C ASP A 346 -13.35 -26.32 3.89
N ALA A 347 -12.91 -27.08 2.89
CA ALA A 347 -13.78 -27.75 1.93
C ALA A 347 -14.70 -28.82 2.55
N SER A 348 -14.48 -29.21 3.82
CA SER A 348 -15.34 -30.17 4.52
C SER A 348 -16.59 -29.55 5.14
N LEU A 349 -16.66 -28.21 5.20
CA LEU A 349 -17.80 -27.48 5.74
C LEU A 349 -19.00 -27.57 4.78
N ASP A 350 -20.13 -28.12 5.25
CA ASP A 350 -21.37 -28.12 4.49
C ASP A 350 -21.97 -26.70 4.46
N PRO A 351 -22.08 -26.04 3.30
CA PRO A 351 -22.63 -24.69 3.22
C PRO A 351 -24.08 -24.57 3.72
N ALA A 352 -24.86 -25.65 3.65
CA ALA A 352 -26.23 -25.68 4.17
C ALA A 352 -26.29 -25.76 5.71
N ALA A 353 -25.25 -26.28 6.37
CA ALA A 353 -25.17 -26.33 7.83
C ALA A 353 -24.76 -24.98 8.45
N VAL A 354 -24.24 -24.06 7.64
CA VAL A 354 -23.76 -22.75 8.11
C VAL A 354 -24.92 -21.85 8.52
N THR A 355 -24.92 -21.42 9.78
CA THR A 355 -25.90 -20.49 10.34
C THR A 355 -25.29 -19.12 10.67
N ARG A 356 -23.95 -19.04 10.75
CA ARG A 356 -23.20 -17.79 10.94
C ARG A 356 -22.07 -17.67 9.93
N VAL A 357 -21.93 -16.50 9.33
CA VAL A 357 -20.76 -16.13 8.53
C VAL A 357 -19.95 -15.09 9.30
N ILE A 358 -18.72 -15.45 9.66
CA ILE A 358 -17.73 -14.49 10.18
C ILE A 358 -17.03 -13.85 8.98
N VAL A 359 -16.98 -12.52 8.96
CA VAL A 359 -16.23 -11.76 7.97
C VAL A 359 -15.08 -11.05 8.69
N CYS A 360 -13.86 -11.14 8.15
CA CYS A 360 -12.69 -10.50 8.75
C CYS A 360 -11.71 -10.01 7.69
N SER A 361 -10.65 -9.32 8.10
CA SER A 361 -9.53 -8.93 7.25
C SER A 361 -8.19 -9.17 7.96
N GLY A 362 -7.15 -9.50 7.20
CA GLY A 362 -5.80 -9.69 7.75
C GLY A 362 -5.65 -10.88 8.71
N LYS A 363 -4.69 -10.75 9.62
CA LYS A 363 -4.15 -11.87 10.41
C LYS A 363 -5.16 -12.56 11.34
N VAL A 364 -6.21 -11.86 11.77
CA VAL A 364 -7.23 -12.42 12.68
C VAL A 364 -7.94 -13.63 12.07
N TYR A 365 -7.93 -13.76 10.74
CA TYR A 365 -8.41 -14.95 10.04
C TYR A 365 -7.81 -16.26 10.60
N TYR A 366 -6.48 -16.31 10.79
CA TYR A 366 -5.81 -17.52 11.24
C TYR A 366 -6.15 -17.83 12.70
N ASP A 367 -6.31 -16.79 13.54
CA ASP A 367 -6.77 -16.95 14.92
C ASP A 367 -8.20 -17.53 14.96
N LEU A 368 -9.09 -17.07 14.05
CA LEU A 368 -10.47 -17.54 13.94
C LEU A 368 -10.57 -18.98 13.44
N VAL A 369 -9.79 -19.36 12.43
CA VAL A 369 -9.78 -20.73 11.90
C VAL A 369 -9.33 -21.71 12.98
N ASN A 370 -8.26 -21.38 13.71
CA ASN A 370 -7.76 -22.21 14.81
C ASN A 370 -8.78 -22.32 15.94
N ALA A 371 -9.36 -21.19 16.37
CA ALA A 371 -10.38 -21.19 17.42
C ALA A 371 -11.66 -21.94 17.01
N ARG A 372 -12.09 -21.85 15.73
CA ARG A 372 -13.24 -22.62 15.22
C ARG A 372 -12.98 -24.12 15.30
N LYS A 373 -11.79 -24.54 14.87
CA LYS A 373 -11.37 -25.94 14.89
C LYS A 373 -11.33 -26.49 16.32
N GLU A 374 -10.76 -25.74 17.26
CA GLU A 374 -10.73 -26.10 18.68
C GLU A 374 -12.15 -26.19 19.29
N ALA A 375 -13.06 -25.30 18.87
CA ALA A 375 -14.46 -25.33 19.28
C ALA A 375 -15.31 -26.42 18.59
N GLY A 376 -14.76 -27.13 17.59
CA GLY A 376 -15.48 -28.16 16.83
C GLY A 376 -16.73 -27.64 16.12
N ARG A 377 -16.73 -26.37 15.68
CA ARG A 377 -17.90 -25.74 15.07
C ARG A 377 -17.91 -25.92 13.55
N ASN A 378 -18.96 -26.56 13.06
CA ASN A 378 -19.21 -26.79 11.63
C ASN A 378 -20.37 -25.93 11.08
N ASP A 379 -20.89 -25.02 11.89
CA ASP A 379 -22.01 -24.13 11.56
C ASP A 379 -21.54 -22.68 11.28
N VAL A 380 -20.22 -22.46 11.18
CA VAL A 380 -19.58 -21.16 11.00
C VAL A 380 -18.61 -21.17 9.81
N ALA A 381 -18.91 -20.35 8.80
CA ALA A 381 -17.98 -20.05 7.71
C ALA A 381 -17.17 -18.78 8.01
N ILE A 382 -15.94 -18.69 7.53
CA ILE A 382 -15.06 -17.52 7.69
C ILE A 382 -14.67 -16.99 6.31
N ILE A 383 -15.08 -15.75 6.00
CA ILE A 383 -14.77 -15.03 4.77
C ILE A 383 -13.74 -13.93 5.05
N ARG A 384 -12.70 -13.84 4.22
CA ARG A 384 -11.71 -12.77 4.25
C ARG A 384 -12.03 -11.68 3.24
N VAL A 385 -12.04 -10.43 3.68
CA VAL A 385 -12.03 -9.25 2.81
C VAL A 385 -10.58 -8.78 2.70
N GLU A 386 -9.92 -9.09 1.59
CA GLU A 386 -8.52 -8.74 1.35
C GLU A 386 -8.39 -7.30 0.80
N GLN A 387 -9.38 -6.85 0.05
CA GLN A 387 -9.51 -5.47 -0.44
C GLN A 387 -10.66 -4.78 0.30
N LEU A 388 -10.29 -3.87 1.20
CA LEU A 388 -11.23 -3.07 1.98
C LEU A 388 -11.81 -1.92 1.14
N TYR A 389 -10.98 -1.32 0.28
CA TYR A 389 -11.40 -0.27 -0.65
C TYR A 389 -10.70 -0.38 -2.01
N PRO A 390 -11.42 -0.22 -3.14
CA PRO A 390 -12.88 -0.23 -3.26
C PRO A 390 -13.49 -1.57 -2.83
N PHE A 391 -14.63 -1.55 -2.13
CA PHE A 391 -15.27 -2.78 -1.64
C PHE A 391 -15.80 -3.62 -2.81
N ALA A 392 -15.38 -4.88 -2.90
CA ALA A 392 -15.71 -5.76 -4.02
C ALA A 392 -17.07 -6.45 -3.82
N HIS A 393 -18.17 -5.70 -3.94
CA HIS A 393 -19.55 -6.19 -3.72
C HIS A 393 -19.84 -7.51 -4.46
N LYS A 394 -19.48 -7.61 -5.74
CA LYS A 394 -19.73 -8.81 -6.56
C LYS A 394 -18.97 -10.04 -6.03
N SER A 395 -17.70 -9.88 -5.67
CA SER A 395 -16.89 -10.96 -5.12
C SER A 395 -17.39 -11.37 -3.73
N PHE A 396 -17.75 -10.40 -2.89
CA PHE A 396 -18.33 -10.67 -1.57
C PHE A 396 -19.65 -11.43 -1.69
N GLN A 397 -20.57 -10.97 -2.54
CA GLN A 397 -21.86 -11.61 -2.75
C GLN A 397 -21.72 -13.04 -3.29
N ALA A 398 -20.77 -13.29 -4.20
CA ALA A 398 -20.50 -14.62 -4.73
C ALA A 398 -20.06 -15.62 -3.65
N GLU A 399 -19.25 -15.17 -2.68
CA GLU A 399 -18.85 -16.01 -1.54
C GLU A 399 -19.96 -16.13 -0.50
N PHE A 400 -20.63 -15.03 -0.18
CA PHE A 400 -21.67 -14.97 0.84
C PHE A 400 -22.91 -15.80 0.48
N SER A 401 -23.31 -15.80 -0.80
CA SER A 401 -24.51 -16.51 -1.28
C SER A 401 -24.39 -18.04 -1.21
N LYS A 402 -23.19 -18.58 -0.93
CA LYS A 402 -22.98 -20.02 -0.72
C LYS A 402 -23.68 -20.53 0.55
N TYR A 403 -24.04 -19.66 1.49
CA TYR A 403 -24.57 -20.00 2.81
C TYR A 403 -26.03 -19.56 2.99
N PRO A 404 -27.01 -20.26 2.38
CA PRO A 404 -28.40 -19.81 2.34
C PRO A 404 -29.09 -19.79 3.73
N ASN A 405 -28.57 -20.55 4.69
CA ASN A 405 -29.13 -20.66 6.04
C ASN A 405 -28.46 -19.72 7.05
N ALA A 406 -27.52 -18.89 6.61
CA ALA A 406 -26.86 -17.91 7.46
C ALA A 406 -27.86 -16.87 7.97
N LYS A 407 -28.02 -16.77 9.29
CA LYS A 407 -28.85 -15.78 9.98
C LYS A 407 -28.03 -14.67 10.61
N GLU A 408 -26.77 -14.96 10.90
CA GLU A 408 -25.86 -14.05 11.58
C GLU A 408 -24.65 -13.77 10.69
N VAL A 409 -24.34 -12.49 10.49
CA VAL A 409 -23.13 -12.01 9.85
C VAL A 409 -22.34 -11.28 10.92
N VAL A 410 -21.12 -11.72 11.21
CA VAL A 410 -20.30 -11.13 12.27
C VAL A 410 -19.02 -10.59 11.68
N TRP A 411 -18.84 -9.27 11.70
CA TRP A 411 -17.53 -8.68 11.43
C TRP A 411 -16.63 -8.93 12.64
N THR A 412 -15.50 -9.60 12.40
CA THR A 412 -14.49 -9.84 13.43
C THR A 412 -13.18 -9.17 13.08
N GLN A 413 -12.61 -8.43 14.03
CA GLN A 413 -11.35 -7.71 13.85
C GLN A 413 -10.52 -7.70 15.15
N ASP A 414 -9.20 -7.57 15.05
CA ASP A 414 -8.32 -7.46 16.22
C ASP A 414 -8.09 -6.00 16.66
N GLU A 415 -8.45 -5.01 15.86
CA GLU A 415 -8.46 -3.61 16.25
C GLU A 415 -9.60 -3.27 17.23
N HIS A 416 -9.45 -2.17 17.98
CA HIS A 416 -10.50 -1.62 18.85
C HIS A 416 -11.70 -1.17 18.01
N GLN A 417 -12.92 -1.21 18.57
CA GLN A 417 -14.16 -0.91 17.85
C GLN A 417 -14.18 0.46 17.14
N ASN A 418 -13.46 1.45 17.68
CA ASN A 418 -13.30 2.78 17.07
C ASN A 418 -12.13 2.91 16.09
N GLN A 419 -11.50 1.79 15.76
CA GLN A 419 -10.34 1.66 14.89
C GLN A 419 -10.59 0.49 13.91
N GLY A 420 -9.65 0.26 13.00
CA GLY A 420 -9.81 -0.81 12.01
C GLY A 420 -11.00 -0.57 11.06
N PRO A 421 -11.42 -1.60 10.31
CA PRO A 421 -12.40 -1.39 9.25
C PRO A 421 -13.86 -1.27 9.71
N TRP A 422 -14.21 -1.61 10.96
CA TRP A 422 -15.60 -1.77 11.38
C TRP A 422 -16.56 -0.65 10.94
N PHE A 423 -16.27 0.60 11.29
CA PHE A 423 -17.15 1.73 10.98
C PHE A 423 -17.28 2.01 9.48
N TYR A 424 -16.25 1.65 8.70
CA TYR A 424 -16.28 1.73 7.26
C TYR A 424 -17.05 0.55 6.65
N ILE A 425 -16.77 -0.68 7.04
CA ILE A 425 -17.24 -1.88 6.35
C ILE A 425 -18.71 -2.22 6.64
N GLN A 426 -19.25 -1.77 7.77
CA GLN A 426 -20.61 -2.11 8.23
C GLN A 426 -21.70 -1.88 7.17
N HIS A 427 -21.63 -0.78 6.43
CA HIS A 427 -22.66 -0.44 5.43
C HIS A 427 -22.55 -1.31 4.19
N HIS A 428 -21.33 -1.68 3.76
CA HIS A 428 -21.11 -2.63 2.69
C HIS A 428 -21.61 -4.03 3.03
N LEU A 429 -21.35 -4.51 4.25
CA LEU A 429 -21.89 -5.81 4.70
C LEU A 429 -23.41 -5.79 4.76
N TYR A 430 -23.97 -4.73 5.37
CA TYR A 430 -25.41 -4.56 5.47
C TYR A 430 -26.08 -4.53 4.08
N GLU A 431 -25.49 -3.87 3.09
CA GLU A 431 -26.00 -3.86 1.72
C GLU A 431 -26.06 -5.27 1.10
N ASN A 432 -25.07 -6.14 1.38
CA ASN A 432 -25.00 -7.49 0.83
C ASN A 432 -25.81 -8.55 1.60
N MET A 433 -26.35 -8.21 2.78
CA MET A 433 -27.19 -9.12 3.58
C MET A 433 -28.59 -9.31 2.98
N SER A 434 -29.28 -10.37 3.39
CA SER A 434 -30.70 -10.61 3.14
C SER A 434 -31.56 -10.12 4.31
N ASP A 435 -32.83 -9.82 4.05
CA ASP A 435 -33.79 -9.41 5.08
C ASP A 435 -33.89 -10.45 6.21
N GLY A 436 -33.95 -9.97 7.45
CA GLY A 436 -33.97 -10.78 8.68
C GLY A 436 -32.60 -11.23 9.18
N GLN A 437 -31.52 -11.08 8.40
CA GLN A 437 -30.17 -11.35 8.87
C GLN A 437 -29.71 -10.28 9.87
N LYS A 438 -28.82 -10.67 10.78
CA LYS A 438 -28.28 -9.81 11.83
C LYS A 438 -26.79 -9.57 11.65
N LEU A 439 -26.39 -8.31 11.59
CA LEU A 439 -25.00 -7.87 11.56
C LEU A 439 -24.49 -7.64 12.99
N GLY A 440 -23.46 -8.37 13.39
CA GLY A 440 -22.80 -8.23 14.69
C GLY A 440 -21.34 -7.79 14.57
N TYR A 441 -20.80 -7.31 15.68
CA TYR A 441 -19.38 -6.93 15.84
C TYR A 441 -18.70 -7.78 16.92
N ALA A 442 -17.61 -8.44 16.58
CA ALA A 442 -16.71 -9.10 17.53
C ALA A 442 -15.30 -8.50 17.42
N GLY A 443 -14.82 -7.87 18.48
CA GLY A 443 -13.49 -7.27 18.49
C GLY A 443 -13.19 -6.64 19.84
N ARG A 444 -12.08 -5.90 19.91
CA ARG A 444 -11.70 -5.19 21.13
C ARG A 444 -12.68 -4.03 21.38
N ALA A 445 -12.99 -3.73 22.64
CA ALA A 445 -13.78 -2.55 23.00
C ALA A 445 -13.15 -1.26 22.44
N ALA A 446 -13.89 -0.15 22.36
CA ALA A 446 -13.28 1.12 21.94
C ALA A 446 -12.13 1.54 22.90
N SER A 447 -11.08 2.17 22.36
CA SER A 447 -9.94 2.68 23.14
C SER A 447 -9.38 3.95 22.53
N ALA A 448 -8.89 4.84 23.40
CA ALA A 448 -8.11 6.02 22.99
C ALA A 448 -6.72 5.63 22.46
N SER A 449 -6.08 4.64 23.09
CA SER A 449 -4.79 4.09 22.68
C SER A 449 -4.97 3.04 21.57
N PRO A 450 -4.06 2.94 20.59
CA PRO A 450 -4.14 1.90 19.56
C PRO A 450 -4.15 0.49 20.13
N ALA A 451 -3.31 0.22 21.13
CA ALA A 451 -3.20 -1.07 21.80
C ALA A 451 -2.92 -0.90 23.30
N VAL A 452 -3.11 -1.99 24.04
CA VAL A 452 -2.70 -2.10 25.45
C VAL A 452 -1.19 -2.31 25.54
N GLY A 453 -0.56 -1.78 26.60
CA GLY A 453 0.90 -1.88 26.81
C GLY A 453 1.39 -3.18 27.47
N TYR A 454 0.48 -4.03 27.98
CA TYR A 454 0.84 -5.26 28.70
C TYR A 454 0.35 -6.51 27.97
N LEU A 455 1.26 -7.47 27.75
CA LEU A 455 0.99 -8.71 27.03
C LEU A 455 -0.16 -9.53 27.63
N ALA A 456 -0.25 -9.63 28.96
CA ALA A 456 -1.33 -10.36 29.62
C ALA A 456 -2.72 -9.83 29.24
N LYS A 457 -2.89 -8.49 29.21
CA LYS A 457 -4.14 -7.87 28.81
C LYS A 457 -4.42 -8.05 27.32
N HIS A 458 -3.39 -8.01 26.49
CA HIS A 458 -3.51 -8.28 25.05
C HIS A 458 -4.04 -9.70 24.79
N ILE A 459 -3.48 -10.71 25.47
CA ILE A 459 -3.92 -12.11 25.38
C ILE A 459 -5.36 -12.27 25.85
N GLU A 460 -5.73 -11.65 26.98
CA GLU A 460 -7.11 -11.64 27.49
C GLU A 460 -8.09 -11.08 26.45
N GLN A 461 -7.75 -9.93 25.86
CA GLN A 461 -8.57 -9.31 24.81
C GLN A 461 -8.67 -10.16 23.54
N GLN A 462 -7.57 -10.80 23.13
CA GLN A 462 -7.56 -11.70 21.96
C GLN A 462 -8.44 -12.92 22.21
N ARG A 463 -8.39 -13.50 23.40
CA ARG A 463 -9.28 -14.61 23.76
C ARG A 463 -10.74 -14.16 23.76
N ALA A 464 -11.04 -13.04 24.40
CA ALA A 464 -12.40 -12.52 24.52
C ALA A 464 -13.06 -12.24 23.16
N LEU A 465 -12.33 -11.69 22.18
CA LEU A 465 -12.90 -11.45 20.85
C LEU A 465 -13.18 -12.75 20.09
N LEU A 466 -12.30 -13.76 20.21
CA LEU A 466 -12.50 -15.07 19.56
C LEU A 466 -13.68 -15.82 20.18
N GLU A 467 -13.78 -15.81 21.52
CA GLU A 467 -14.92 -16.38 22.25
C GLU A 467 -16.23 -15.68 21.87
N ALA A 468 -16.23 -14.35 21.72
CA ALA A 468 -17.41 -13.60 21.28
C ALA A 468 -17.82 -13.96 19.84
N ALA A 469 -16.87 -14.02 18.91
CA ALA A 469 -17.10 -14.36 17.51
C ALA A 469 -17.67 -15.79 17.35
N LEU A 470 -17.19 -16.72 18.16
CA LEU A 470 -17.55 -18.15 18.10
C LEU A 470 -18.52 -18.61 19.19
N ALA A 471 -19.15 -17.69 19.95
CA ALA A 471 -20.14 -18.06 20.96
C ALA A 471 -21.35 -18.78 20.30
N PRO A 472 -21.90 -19.86 20.91
CA PRO A 472 -23.06 -20.58 20.34
C PRO A 472 -24.25 -19.67 20.05
N LYS A 473 -24.47 -18.68 20.92
CA LYS A 473 -25.39 -17.57 20.69
C LYS A 473 -24.59 -16.28 20.69
N PHE A 474 -24.66 -15.51 19.60
CA PHE A 474 -23.98 -14.23 19.54
C PHE A 474 -24.58 -13.26 20.57
N LYS A 475 -23.73 -12.65 21.39
CA LYS A 475 -24.12 -11.69 22.43
C LYS A 475 -23.36 -10.38 22.16
N GLY A 476 -24.07 -9.35 21.73
CA GLY A 476 -23.48 -8.07 21.39
C GLY A 476 -24.47 -7.15 20.68
N PHE A 477 -23.99 -5.99 20.23
CA PHE A 477 -24.73 -5.15 19.30
C PHE A 477 -25.08 -5.96 18.04
N MET A 478 -26.35 -5.92 17.65
CA MET A 478 -26.83 -6.53 16.41
C MET A 478 -27.71 -5.53 15.68
N LEU A 479 -27.42 -5.32 14.41
CA LEU A 479 -28.28 -4.58 13.48
C LEU A 479 -29.00 -5.58 12.59
N THR A 480 -30.33 -5.60 12.63
CA THR A 480 -31.14 -6.43 11.73
C THR A 480 -31.33 -5.70 10.41
N LYS A 481 -31.15 -6.40 9.28
CA LYS A 481 -31.63 -5.94 7.99
C LYS A 481 -33.11 -6.25 7.86
#